data_AF-A0A1V6JRS5-F1
#
_entry.id   AF-A0A1V6JRS5-F1
#
_cell.length_a   1.000
_cell.length_b   1.000
_cell.length_c   1.000
_cell.angle_alpha   90.00
_cell.angle_beta   90.00
_cell.angle_gamma   90.00
#
_symmetry.space_group_name_H-M   'P 1'
#
loop_
_entity.id
_entity.type
_entity.pdbx_description
1 polymer ?
#
loop_
_entity_poly.entity_id
_entity_poly.type
_entity_poly.pdbx_seq_one_letter_code
_entity_poly.pdbx_strand_id
1 'polypeptide(L)'
;MQGILALGDIILDLGGDGAAIFLPPENDGGRVMQFIPIRSTCRSYQGDGGGFTHHSGSVGTLNPPLAATILDDLKRDNDLILPREYSLLMGAIREVCEDLLSVTGRVEVRRKGDTVTLDLHNYLLLSACTHRREVSPASCTLCPCSICSLIACMIAEGLGCEVSLSQVALDETARPPLMRVHYTLMEGAGIPD
;
A
#
# COMPACT_ATOMS: atom_id res chain seq x y z
N MET A 1 0.02 1.21 -17.96
CA MET A 1 0.74 0.46 -16.89
C MET A 1 2.27 0.45 -17.05
N GLN A 2 2.87 1.09 -18.07
CA GLN A 2 4.33 1.17 -18.18
C GLN A 2 4.97 2.05 -17.08
N GLY A 3 4.28 3.10 -16.62
CA GLY A 3 4.83 4.06 -15.65
C GLY A 3 5.15 3.46 -14.27
N ILE A 4 4.39 2.47 -13.78
CA ILE A 4 4.65 1.89 -12.46
C ILE A 4 5.82 0.90 -12.46
N LEU A 5 6.02 0.20 -13.59
CA LEU A 5 7.18 -0.65 -13.79
C LEU A 5 8.44 0.22 -13.86
N ALA A 6 8.41 1.30 -14.67
CA ALA A 6 9.49 2.26 -14.75
C ALA A 6 9.82 2.90 -13.39
N LEU A 7 8.81 3.26 -12.58
CA LEU A 7 9.04 3.77 -11.23
C LEU A 7 9.70 2.73 -10.33
N GLY A 8 9.27 1.46 -10.41
CA GLY A 8 9.89 0.35 -9.69
C GLY A 8 11.35 0.16 -10.06
N ASP A 9 11.68 0.22 -11.35
CA ASP A 9 13.06 0.12 -11.85
C ASP A 9 13.91 1.30 -11.36
N ILE A 10 13.38 2.54 -11.41
CA ILE A 10 14.06 3.72 -10.87
C ILE A 10 14.34 3.55 -9.37
N ILE A 11 13.37 3.07 -8.60
CA ILE A 11 13.54 2.84 -7.16
C ILE A 11 14.62 1.78 -6.91
N LEU A 12 14.65 0.70 -7.69
CA LEU A 12 15.70 -0.32 -7.61
C LEU A 12 17.08 0.25 -7.98
N ASP A 13 17.17 1.06 -9.03
CA ASP A 13 18.41 1.73 -9.45
C ASP A 13 18.93 2.70 -8.39
N LEU A 14 18.03 3.34 -7.64
CA LEU A 14 18.36 4.17 -6.47
C LEU A 14 18.76 3.34 -5.24
N GLY A 15 18.77 2.01 -5.36
CA GLY A 15 19.16 1.07 -4.30
C GLY A 15 18.00 0.67 -3.39
N GLY A 16 16.75 0.92 -3.78
CA GLY A 16 15.56 0.51 -3.05
C GLY A 16 15.56 -0.98 -2.75
N ASP A 17 15.38 -1.33 -1.48
CA ASP A 17 15.52 -2.70 -0.99
C ASP A 17 14.58 -2.92 0.19
N GLY A 18 13.64 -3.84 0.02
CA GLY A 18 12.61 -4.14 1.00
C GLY A 18 11.21 -3.66 0.59
N ALA A 19 10.25 -3.90 1.47
CA ALA A 19 8.88 -3.49 1.26
C ALA A 19 8.69 -2.02 1.60
N ALA A 20 7.85 -1.32 0.82
CA ALA A 20 7.42 0.03 1.16
C ALA A 20 6.70 0.04 2.51
N ILE A 21 6.91 1.11 3.27
CA ILE A 21 6.29 1.37 4.57
C ILE A 21 5.43 2.62 4.43
N PHE A 22 4.16 2.51 4.77
CA PHE A 22 3.19 3.61 4.78
C PHE A 22 3.13 4.16 6.20
N LEU A 23 3.57 5.41 6.35
CA LEU A 23 3.61 6.13 7.60
C LEU A 23 2.28 6.86 7.80
N PRO A 24 1.63 6.73 8.97
CA PRO A 24 0.39 7.45 9.26
C PRO A 24 0.65 8.97 9.30
N PRO A 25 -0.39 9.81 9.16
CA PRO A 25 -0.26 11.24 9.38
C PRO A 25 0.26 11.56 10.78
N GLU A 26 1.25 12.46 10.90
CA GLU A 26 1.81 12.86 12.19
C GLU A 26 0.85 13.76 13.02
N ASN A 27 -0.10 14.39 12.34
CA ASN A 27 -0.97 15.43 12.89
C ASN A 27 -2.29 15.53 12.10
N ASP A 28 -3.30 16.14 12.74
CA ASP A 28 -4.61 16.37 12.12
C ASP A 28 -4.46 17.22 10.84
N GLY A 29 -4.94 16.68 9.71
CA GLY A 29 -4.77 17.29 8.39
C GLY A 29 -3.46 16.92 7.67
N GLY A 30 -2.61 16.10 8.29
CA GLY A 30 -1.46 15.47 7.65
C GLY A 30 -1.88 14.42 6.62
N ARG A 31 -0.89 13.86 5.91
CA ARG A 31 -1.09 12.86 4.85
C ARG A 31 -0.25 11.63 5.13
N VAL A 32 -0.73 10.48 4.67
CA VAL A 32 0.09 9.26 4.65
C VAL A 32 1.28 9.48 3.72
N MET A 33 2.47 9.09 4.19
CA MET A 33 3.70 9.13 3.41
C MET A 33 4.23 7.71 3.19
N GLN A 34 4.88 7.47 2.05
CA GLN A 34 5.50 6.19 1.72
C GLN A 34 7.01 6.29 1.85
N PHE A 35 7.56 5.53 2.79
CA PHE A 35 8.99 5.31 2.96
C PHE A 35 9.42 4.06 2.20
N ILE A 36 10.50 4.17 1.42
CA ILE A 36 11.12 3.04 0.73
C ILE A 36 12.58 2.92 1.19
N PRO A 37 12.95 1.85 1.93
CA PRO A 37 14.32 1.66 2.37
C PRO A 37 15.27 1.49 1.20
N ILE A 38 16.50 1.98 1.34
CA ILE A 38 17.59 1.79 0.36
C ILE A 38 18.76 1.05 0.99
N ARG A 39 19.53 0.32 0.18
CA ARG A 39 20.77 -0.34 0.62
C ARG A 39 21.79 0.71 1.04
N SER A 40 22.35 0.53 2.24
CA SER A 40 23.40 1.36 2.84
C SER A 40 24.71 1.40 2.04
N THR A 41 24.89 0.52 1.05
CA THR A 41 26.07 0.46 0.17
C THR A 41 25.90 1.19 -1.17
N CYS A 42 24.71 1.71 -1.48
CA CYS A 42 24.49 2.45 -2.71
C CYS A 42 25.17 3.83 -2.60
N ARG A 43 26.06 4.16 -3.55
CA ARG A 43 26.68 5.49 -3.61
C ARG A 43 25.56 6.51 -3.79
N SER A 44 25.35 7.34 -2.77
CA SER A 44 24.46 8.49 -2.85
C SER A 44 24.85 9.32 -4.07
N TYR A 45 24.07 9.27 -5.14
CA TYR A 45 24.12 10.31 -6.16
C TYR A 45 23.64 11.58 -5.45
N GLN A 46 24.58 12.45 -5.06
CA GLN A 46 24.30 13.82 -4.66
C GLN A 46 23.87 14.60 -5.92
N GLY A 47 22.71 14.25 -6.45
CA GLY A 47 21.93 15.12 -7.33
C GLY A 47 20.94 15.86 -6.44
N ASP A 48 20.93 17.18 -6.55
CA ASP A 48 20.16 18.16 -5.77
C ASP A 48 18.62 18.05 -5.94
N GLY A 49 18.04 16.86 -5.75
CA GLY A 49 16.62 16.63 -6.09
C GLY A 49 15.92 15.43 -5.48
N GLY A 50 16.52 14.66 -4.57
CA GLY A 50 15.87 13.50 -3.94
C GLY A 50 16.13 13.43 -2.44
N GLY A 51 15.11 13.77 -1.63
CA GLY A 51 15.19 13.80 -0.17
C GLY A 51 15.28 12.41 0.44
N PHE A 52 16.50 11.95 0.71
CA PHE A 52 16.73 10.79 1.57
C PHE A 52 16.35 11.15 3.02
N THR A 53 15.74 10.21 3.73
CA THR A 53 15.39 10.36 5.14
C THR A 53 15.82 9.13 5.94
N HIS A 54 15.87 9.29 7.27
CA HIS A 54 16.07 8.20 8.21
C HIS A 54 14.74 7.79 8.83
N HIS A 55 14.44 6.49 8.81
CA HIS A 55 13.28 5.91 9.48
C HIS A 55 13.67 4.58 10.15
N SER A 56 13.36 4.42 11.43
CA SER A 56 13.61 3.18 12.20
C SER A 56 15.02 2.59 12.01
N GLY A 57 16.05 3.46 11.99
CA GLY A 57 17.46 3.07 11.85
C GLY A 57 17.92 2.75 10.42
N SER A 58 17.03 2.89 9.43
CA SER A 58 17.34 2.68 8.00
C SER A 58 17.29 4.01 7.23
N VAL A 59 18.08 4.12 6.17
CA VAL A 59 18.01 5.23 5.20
C VAL A 59 17.07 4.82 4.07
N GLY A 60 16.27 5.75 3.58
CA GLY A 60 15.36 5.50 2.47
C GLY A 60 14.88 6.78 1.81
N THR A 61 13.98 6.64 0.84
CA THR A 61 13.29 7.76 0.21
C THR A 61 11.91 7.93 0.84
N LEU A 62 11.44 9.16 0.96
CA LEU A 62 10.11 9.48 1.48
C LEU A 62 9.32 10.23 0.41
N ASN A 63 8.20 9.66 -0.02
CA ASN A 63 7.40 10.19 -1.12
C ASN A 63 5.91 10.07 -0.80
N PRO A 64 5.05 10.91 -1.39
CA PRO A 64 3.62 10.64 -1.37
C PRO A 64 3.31 9.26 -1.98
N PRO A 65 2.41 8.47 -1.39
CA PRO A 65 2.01 7.18 -1.95
C PRO A 65 1.31 7.36 -3.30
N LEU A 66 1.38 6.36 -4.18
CA LEU A 66 0.71 6.42 -5.50
C LEU A 66 -0.81 6.60 -5.42
N ALA A 67 -1.39 6.29 -4.26
CA ALA A 67 -2.80 6.48 -3.98
C ALA A 67 -3.16 7.83 -3.34
N ALA A 68 -2.19 8.71 -3.06
CA ALA A 68 -2.42 9.95 -2.31
C ALA A 68 -3.56 10.79 -2.92
N THR A 69 -3.55 10.97 -4.24
CA THR A 69 -4.59 11.73 -4.94
C THR A 69 -5.94 11.02 -4.90
N ILE A 70 -5.98 9.70 -5.06
CA ILE A 70 -7.23 8.93 -5.01
C ILE A 70 -7.86 9.03 -3.61
N LEU A 71 -7.04 8.94 -2.56
CA LEU A 71 -7.53 9.09 -1.19
C LEU A 71 -8.05 10.51 -0.93
N ASP A 72 -7.34 11.54 -1.38
CA ASP A 72 -7.78 12.93 -1.26
C ASP A 72 -9.10 13.17 -2.00
N ASP A 73 -9.25 12.61 -3.20
CA ASP A 73 -10.46 12.72 -4.01
C ASP A 73 -11.64 11.97 -3.37
N LEU A 74 -11.41 10.78 -2.80
CA LEU A 74 -12.44 10.04 -2.07
C LEU A 74 -12.93 10.81 -0.82
N LYS A 75 -12.01 11.43 -0.06
CA LYS A 75 -12.37 12.25 1.11
C LYS A 75 -13.14 13.50 0.71
N ARG A 76 -12.75 14.14 -0.39
CA ARG A 76 -13.33 15.43 -0.82
C ARG A 76 -14.66 15.25 -1.55
N ASP A 77 -14.73 14.29 -2.46
CA ASP A 77 -15.85 14.17 -3.42
C ASP A 77 -16.87 13.13 -2.97
N ASN A 78 -16.51 12.22 -2.06
CA ASN A 78 -17.36 11.14 -1.55
C ASN A 78 -17.52 11.18 -0.03
N ASP A 79 -17.04 12.25 0.64
CA ASP A 79 -17.06 12.41 2.10
C ASP A 79 -16.51 11.19 2.85
N LEU A 80 -15.49 10.52 2.28
CA LEU A 80 -14.87 9.35 2.92
C LEU A 80 -14.27 9.75 4.28
N ILE A 81 -14.79 9.15 5.34
CA ILE A 81 -14.23 9.25 6.70
C ILE A 81 -13.58 7.90 7.02
N LEU A 82 -12.34 7.92 7.49
CA LEU A 82 -11.63 6.72 7.92
C LEU A 82 -11.84 6.51 9.43
N PRO A 83 -12.61 5.50 9.85
CA PRO A 83 -12.83 5.21 11.26
C PRO A 83 -11.54 4.71 11.93
N ARG A 84 -11.39 5.01 13.22
CA ARG A 84 -10.30 4.47 14.04
C ARG A 84 -10.54 3.06 14.54
N GLU A 85 -11.80 2.63 14.58
CA GLU A 85 -12.17 1.28 14.96
C GLU A 85 -11.89 0.31 13.81
N TYR A 86 -11.18 -0.79 14.11
CA TYR A 86 -10.75 -1.76 13.10
C TYR A 86 -11.93 -2.31 12.28
N SER A 87 -13.00 -2.74 12.93
CA SER A 87 -14.16 -3.35 12.28
C SER A 87 -14.82 -2.41 11.26
N LEU A 88 -15.00 -1.14 11.65
CA LEU A 88 -15.60 -0.09 10.83
C LEU A 88 -14.67 0.32 9.69
N LEU A 89 -13.36 0.42 9.95
CA LEU A 89 -12.38 0.71 8.92
C LEU A 89 -12.34 -0.38 7.84
N MET A 90 -12.39 -1.66 8.24
CA MET A 90 -12.47 -2.76 7.26
C MET A 90 -13.82 -2.74 6.51
N GLY A 91 -14.88 -2.20 7.10
CA GLY A 91 -16.14 -1.88 6.41
C GLY A 91 -15.92 -0.83 5.32
N ALA A 92 -15.32 0.30 5.66
CA ALA A 92 -15.03 1.39 4.73
C ALA A 92 -14.10 0.96 3.57
N ILE A 93 -13.08 0.14 3.85
CA ILE A 93 -12.20 -0.41 2.81
C ILE A 93 -12.98 -1.29 1.83
N ARG A 94 -13.91 -2.11 2.33
CA ARG A 94 -14.79 -2.94 1.48
C ARG A 94 -15.64 -2.06 0.58
N GLU A 95 -16.35 -1.07 1.14
CA GLU A 95 -17.19 -0.14 0.38
C GLU A 95 -16.40 0.64 -0.68
N VAL A 96 -15.20 1.15 -0.33
CA VAL A 96 -14.33 1.82 -1.30
C VAL A 96 -13.97 0.89 -2.46
N CYS A 97 -13.64 -0.37 -2.19
CA CYS A 97 -13.21 -1.31 -3.23
C CYS A 97 -14.36 -1.89 -4.05
N GLU A 98 -15.47 -2.24 -3.41
CA GLU A 98 -16.63 -2.92 -4.01
C GLU A 98 -17.57 -1.93 -4.70
N ASP A 99 -17.82 -0.76 -4.08
CA ASP A 99 -18.87 0.15 -4.52
C ASP A 99 -18.28 1.41 -5.17
N LEU A 100 -17.47 2.18 -4.44
CA LEU A 100 -17.01 3.49 -4.92
C LEU A 100 -16.07 3.38 -6.11
N LEU A 101 -15.06 2.49 -6.02
CA LEU A 101 -14.16 2.23 -7.14
C LEU A 101 -14.64 1.08 -8.02
N SER A 102 -15.54 0.22 -7.51
CA SER A 102 -16.07 -0.94 -8.22
C SER A 102 -14.96 -1.83 -8.83
N VAL A 103 -13.82 -1.96 -8.14
CA VAL A 103 -12.64 -2.69 -8.66
C VAL A 103 -12.67 -4.19 -8.39
N THR A 104 -13.58 -4.65 -7.54
CA THR A 104 -13.70 -6.06 -7.14
C THR A 104 -15.16 -6.36 -6.80
N GLY A 105 -15.60 -7.59 -7.07
CA GLY A 105 -16.99 -7.98 -6.80
C GLY A 105 -17.27 -8.32 -5.34
N ARG A 106 -16.23 -8.60 -4.54
CA ARG A 106 -16.32 -8.86 -3.11
C ARG A 106 -14.94 -8.81 -2.46
N VAL A 107 -14.85 -8.24 -1.28
CA VAL A 107 -13.66 -8.21 -0.44
C VAL A 107 -13.94 -8.97 0.86
N GLU A 108 -13.11 -9.97 1.15
CA GLU A 108 -13.07 -10.59 2.47
C GLU A 108 -11.82 -10.11 3.21
N VAL A 109 -12.00 -9.69 4.46
CA VAL A 109 -10.90 -9.21 5.30
C VAL A 109 -10.72 -10.13 6.50
N ARG A 110 -9.47 -10.51 6.79
CA ARG A 110 -9.11 -11.31 7.96
C ARG A 110 -7.89 -10.70 8.65
N ARG A 111 -7.87 -10.74 9.97
CA ARG A 111 -6.69 -10.39 10.78
C ARG A 111 -6.16 -11.63 11.49
N LYS A 112 -4.83 -11.77 11.50
CA LYS A 112 -4.14 -12.76 12.33
C LYS A 112 -2.90 -12.10 12.93
N GLY A 113 -2.97 -11.76 14.22
CA GLY A 113 -1.95 -10.94 14.87
C GLY A 113 -1.78 -9.60 14.14
N ASP A 114 -0.56 -9.33 13.70
CA ASP A 114 -0.22 -8.09 13.00
C ASP A 114 -0.40 -8.16 11.48
N THR A 115 -0.92 -9.27 10.97
CA THR A 115 -1.19 -9.43 9.54
C THR A 115 -2.66 -9.19 9.25
N VAL A 116 -2.95 -8.24 8.35
CA VAL A 116 -4.25 -8.05 7.73
C VAL A 116 -4.20 -8.63 6.32
N THR A 117 -5.10 -9.56 6.03
CA THR A 117 -5.26 -10.21 4.73
C THR A 117 -6.54 -9.73 4.09
N LEU A 118 -6.44 -9.24 2.85
CA LEU A 118 -7.58 -8.90 2.00
C LEU A 118 -7.64 -9.86 0.82
N ASP A 119 -8.79 -10.49 0.64
CA ASP A 119 -9.13 -11.37 -0.48
C ASP A 119 -10.10 -10.61 -1.40
N LEU A 120 -9.62 -10.17 -2.56
CA LEU A 120 -10.36 -9.43 -3.58
C LEU A 120 -10.83 -10.40 -4.67
N HIS A 121 -12.12 -10.72 -4.67
CA HIS A 121 -12.75 -11.63 -5.61
C HIS A 121 -13.20 -10.91 -6.89
N ASN A 122 -13.00 -11.54 -8.05
CA ASN A 122 -13.30 -10.95 -9.36
C ASN A 122 -12.63 -9.57 -9.54
N TYR A 123 -11.38 -9.44 -9.11
CA TYR A 123 -10.66 -8.18 -9.21
C TYR A 123 -10.43 -7.77 -10.67
N LEU A 124 -10.88 -6.56 -11.05
CA LEU A 124 -10.89 -6.09 -12.44
C LEU A 124 -9.48 -5.98 -13.05
N LEU A 125 -8.47 -5.71 -12.23
CA LEU A 125 -7.09 -5.50 -12.67
C LEU A 125 -6.21 -6.75 -12.47
N LEU A 126 -6.80 -7.95 -12.40
CA LEU A 126 -6.05 -9.18 -12.18
C LEU A 126 -4.99 -9.43 -13.25
N SER A 127 -5.33 -9.22 -14.53
CA SER A 127 -4.38 -9.37 -15.65
C SER A 127 -3.19 -8.41 -15.57
N ALA A 128 -3.43 -7.18 -15.10
CA ALA A 128 -2.40 -6.19 -14.83
C ALA A 128 -1.47 -6.64 -13.71
N CYS A 129 -2.01 -7.24 -12.65
CA CYS A 129 -1.23 -7.84 -11.57
C CYS A 129 -0.40 -9.03 -12.04
N THR A 130 -0.96 -9.91 -12.88
CA THR A 130 -0.27 -11.08 -13.43
C THR A 130 0.93 -10.64 -14.27
N HIS A 131 0.72 -9.73 -15.23
CA HIS A 131 1.81 -9.21 -16.06
C HIS A 131 2.93 -8.57 -15.24
N ARG A 132 2.56 -7.78 -14.22
CA ARG A 132 3.54 -7.16 -13.33
C ARG A 132 4.38 -8.18 -12.57
N ARG A 133 3.77 -9.27 -12.09
CA ARG A 133 4.50 -10.34 -11.39
C ARG A 133 5.42 -11.12 -12.33
N GLU A 134 5.07 -11.28 -13.60
CA GLU A 134 5.95 -11.90 -14.59
C GLU A 134 7.21 -11.08 -14.83
N VAL A 135 7.09 -9.75 -14.86
CA VAL A 135 8.24 -8.84 -15.04
C VAL A 135 9.10 -8.77 -13.78
N SER A 136 8.49 -8.54 -12.62
CA SER A 136 9.22 -8.45 -11.34
C SER A 136 8.28 -8.77 -10.16
N PRO A 137 8.34 -10.00 -9.61
CA PRO A 137 7.49 -10.41 -8.48
C PRO A 137 7.67 -9.53 -7.23
N ALA A 138 8.89 -9.03 -6.99
CA ALA A 138 9.22 -8.16 -5.85
C ALA A 138 8.77 -6.70 -6.05
N SER A 139 8.40 -6.31 -7.28
CA SER A 139 8.02 -4.92 -7.55
C SER A 139 6.76 -4.48 -6.79
N CYS A 140 5.84 -5.39 -6.48
CA CYS A 140 4.59 -5.06 -5.80
C CYS A 140 4.79 -4.69 -4.33
N THR A 141 5.79 -5.23 -3.66
CA THR A 141 6.10 -4.88 -2.26
C THR A 141 6.95 -3.62 -2.18
N LEU A 142 7.87 -3.44 -3.12
CA LEU A 142 8.71 -2.24 -3.22
C LEU A 142 7.92 -0.99 -3.65
N CYS A 143 7.01 -1.15 -4.61
CA CYS A 143 6.24 -0.05 -5.20
C CYS A 143 4.77 -0.46 -5.38
N PRO A 144 3.95 -0.50 -4.32
CA PRO A 144 2.56 -0.92 -4.42
C PRO A 144 1.78 -0.09 -5.46
N CYS A 145 0.93 -0.74 -6.27
CA CYS A 145 0.08 -0.02 -7.23
C CYS A 145 -0.98 0.82 -6.54
N SER A 146 -1.63 1.72 -7.28
CA SER A 146 -2.61 2.65 -6.72
C SER A 146 -3.69 1.98 -5.86
N ILE A 147 -4.18 0.79 -6.22
CA ILE A 147 -5.18 0.08 -5.40
C ILE A 147 -4.56 -0.49 -4.12
N CYS A 148 -3.44 -1.22 -4.22
CA CYS A 148 -2.80 -1.79 -3.03
C CYS A 148 -2.22 -0.69 -2.11
N SER A 149 -1.76 0.41 -2.69
CA SER A 149 -1.31 1.62 -2.02
C SER A 149 -2.47 2.32 -1.32
N LEU A 150 -3.64 2.41 -1.95
CA LEU A 150 -4.84 3.02 -1.35
C LEU A 150 -5.27 2.27 -0.10
N ILE A 151 -5.38 0.95 -0.18
CA ILE A 151 -5.72 0.10 0.96
C ILE A 151 -4.70 0.30 2.09
N ALA A 152 -3.39 0.33 1.77
CA ALA A 152 -2.35 0.59 2.77
C ALA A 152 -2.51 1.97 3.43
N CYS A 153 -2.82 3.01 2.65
CA CYS A 153 -3.05 4.37 3.16
C CYS A 153 -4.27 4.43 4.07
N MET A 154 -5.38 3.78 3.68
CA MET A 154 -6.59 3.73 4.50
C MET A 154 -6.32 3.03 5.85
N ILE A 155 -5.57 1.92 5.84
CA ILE A 155 -5.19 1.21 7.06
C ILE A 155 -4.27 2.10 7.92
N ALA A 156 -3.22 2.67 7.33
CA ALA A 156 -2.23 3.46 8.06
C ALA A 156 -2.89 4.69 8.70
N GLU A 157 -3.69 5.44 7.93
CA GLU A 157 -4.38 6.61 8.45
C GLU A 157 -5.47 6.28 9.45
N GLY A 158 -6.33 5.29 9.13
CA GLY A 158 -7.44 4.93 10.01
C GLY A 158 -6.96 4.37 11.35
N LEU A 159 -5.98 3.48 11.35
CA LEU A 159 -5.46 2.86 12.58
C LEU A 159 -4.35 3.68 13.24
N GLY A 160 -3.82 4.71 12.57
CA GLY A 160 -2.72 5.53 13.08
C GLY A 160 -1.42 4.74 13.28
N CYS A 161 -1.19 3.69 12.49
CA CYS A 161 -0.01 2.84 12.59
C CYS A 161 0.72 2.72 11.26
N GLU A 162 1.98 2.28 11.32
CA GLU A 162 2.76 1.99 10.13
C GLU A 162 2.29 0.69 9.47
N VAL A 163 2.22 0.69 8.15
CA VAL A 163 1.73 -0.46 7.39
C VAL A 163 2.72 -0.80 6.29
N SER A 164 2.99 -2.08 6.07
CA SER A 164 3.79 -2.54 4.93
C SER A 164 3.07 -3.62 4.15
N LEU A 165 3.11 -3.53 2.82
CA LEU A 165 2.60 -4.58 1.95
C LEU A 165 3.65 -5.70 1.86
N SER A 166 3.34 -6.83 2.50
CA SER A 166 4.29 -7.95 2.61
C SER A 166 4.14 -8.97 1.49
N GLN A 167 2.94 -9.14 0.93
CA GLN A 167 2.72 -10.11 -0.14
C GLN A 167 1.52 -9.77 -1.02
N VAL A 168 1.62 -10.08 -2.31
CA VAL A 168 0.49 -10.20 -3.24
C VAL A 168 0.52 -11.58 -3.87
N ALA A 169 -0.57 -12.33 -3.74
CA ALA A 169 -0.78 -13.62 -4.38
C ALA A 169 -2.00 -13.56 -5.31
N LEU A 170 -1.90 -14.24 -6.45
CA LEU A 170 -2.96 -14.32 -7.46
C LEU A 170 -3.35 -15.80 -7.60
N ASP A 171 -4.64 -16.07 -7.56
CA ASP A 171 -5.21 -17.38 -7.84
C ASP A 171 -6.26 -17.23 -8.96
N GLU A 172 -5.80 -17.43 -10.19
CA GLU A 172 -6.66 -17.40 -11.39
C GLU A 172 -7.46 -18.70 -11.56
N THR A 173 -7.14 -19.75 -10.79
CA THR A 173 -7.81 -21.05 -10.86
C THR A 173 -9.02 -21.13 -9.93
N ALA A 174 -9.04 -20.30 -8.88
CA ALA A 174 -10.19 -20.12 -8.02
C ALA A 174 -11.43 -19.70 -8.82
N ARG A 175 -12.61 -20.13 -8.36
CA ARG A 175 -13.89 -19.69 -8.89
C ARG A 175 -14.72 -19.06 -7.77
N PRO A 176 -14.86 -17.72 -7.73
CA PRO A 176 -14.28 -16.73 -8.65
C PRO A 176 -12.76 -16.54 -8.51
N PRO A 177 -12.06 -16.00 -9.53
CA PRO A 177 -10.65 -15.63 -9.44
C PRO A 177 -10.38 -14.68 -8.26
N LEU A 178 -9.22 -14.83 -7.65
CA LEU A 178 -8.90 -14.20 -6.38
C LEU A 178 -7.53 -13.52 -6.42
N MET A 179 -7.48 -12.28 -5.96
CA MET A 179 -6.23 -11.63 -5.54
C MET A 179 -6.19 -11.56 -4.01
N ARG A 180 -5.12 -12.06 -3.41
CA ARG A 180 -4.87 -11.97 -1.97
C ARG A 180 -3.74 -11.00 -1.70
N VAL A 181 -3.97 -10.03 -0.83
CA VAL A 181 -2.96 -9.05 -0.40
C VAL A 181 -2.74 -9.15 1.10
N HIS A 182 -1.49 -9.19 1.52
CA HIS A 182 -1.09 -9.20 2.92
C HIS A 182 -0.45 -7.87 3.28
N TYR A 183 -0.97 -7.27 4.34
CA TYR A 183 -0.42 -6.09 4.99
C TYR A 183 0.07 -6.48 6.38
N THR A 184 1.25 -6.00 6.74
CA THR A 184 1.81 -6.13 8.08
C THR A 184 1.66 -4.78 8.77
N LEU A 185 1.01 -4.78 9.93
CA LEU A 185 0.90 -3.64 10.81
C LEU A 185 2.16 -3.62 11.67
N MET A 186 2.92 -2.53 11.65
CA MET A 186 4.07 -2.37 12.52
C MET A 186 3.60 -1.72 13.82
N GLU A 187 4.10 -2.22 14.96
CA GLU A 187 3.61 -1.78 16.27
C GLU A 187 3.78 -0.27 16.47
N GLY A 188 2.65 0.42 16.55
CA GLY A 188 2.48 1.76 17.10
C GLY A 188 1.18 1.78 17.91
N ALA A 189 1.32 1.73 19.24
CA ALA A 189 0.28 1.89 20.26
C ALA A 189 -1.09 1.22 20.00
N GLY A 190 -1.23 -0.05 20.39
CA GLY A 190 -2.49 -0.65 20.84
C GLY A 190 -3.67 -0.55 19.89
N ILE A 191 -3.66 -1.34 18.81
CA ILE A 191 -4.84 -1.51 17.95
C ILE A 191 -5.86 -2.35 18.74
N PRO A 192 -6.99 -1.77 19.19
CA PRO A 192 -7.99 -2.54 19.93
C PRO A 192 -8.59 -3.63 19.03
N ASP A 193 -8.92 -4.77 19.65
CA ASP A 193 -9.63 -5.89 19.02
C ASP A 193 -11.03 -5.49 18.54
#